data_AF-A0A931QWK3-F1
#
_entry.id   AF-A0A931QWK3-F1
#
_cell.length_a   1.000
_cell.length_b   1.000
_cell.length_c   1.000
_cell.angle_alpha   90.00
_cell.angle_beta   90.00
_cell.angle_gamma   90.00
#
_symmetry.space_group_name_H-M   'P 1'
#
loop_
_entity.id
_entity.type
_entity.pdbx_description
1 polymer ?
#
loop_
_entity_poly.entity_id
_entity_poly.type
_entity_poly.pdbx_seq_one_letter_code
_entity_poly.pdbx_strand_id
1 'polypeptide(L)'
;MKKNWEQLISDAHEPIGEGAEKKVYQSRHHPERVLGAYKHPESPGLVKARYYLTKILHILLPENIVDIHLSSSQPNAVVREKVKLDDLYTELQKIYVKAEWSDEDERRLRELEKQARERQYYDEHDLIQNLHNLGIAIDEGTDNFAYDTADKLKYFEDFPALKIEKDAVKRCFNETALQSAIGKITDDKSKEKAQSYLNRLMHLIAVEEAEINQK
;
A
#
# COMPACT_ATOMS: atom_id res chain seq x y z
N MET A 1 10.37 13.03 21.96
CA MET A 1 8.99 13.50 21.73
C MET A 1 8.06 12.28 21.73
N LYS A 2 7.31 12.06 22.81
CA LYS A 2 6.45 10.86 23.06
C LYS A 2 4.95 11.19 22.93
N LYS A 3 4.57 12.19 22.12
CA LYS A 3 3.18 12.57 21.88
C LYS A 3 2.87 12.45 20.39
N ASN A 4 1.90 11.61 19.99
CA ASN A 4 0.90 11.85 18.94
C ASN A 4 0.22 10.61 18.32
N TRP A 5 0.56 9.36 18.65
CA TRP A 5 -0.05 8.21 17.96
C TRP A 5 -1.50 7.94 18.39
N GLU A 6 -1.70 7.84 19.69
CA GLU A 6 -3.04 7.74 20.27
C GLU A 6 -3.85 8.98 19.92
N GLN A 7 -3.25 10.16 19.74
CA GLN A 7 -3.96 11.38 19.37
C GLN A 7 -4.34 11.44 17.87
N LEU A 8 -3.55 10.79 16.99
CA LEU A 8 -3.89 10.60 15.58
C LEU A 8 -5.04 9.58 15.37
N ILE A 9 -5.20 8.61 16.30
CA ILE A 9 -6.28 7.61 16.29
C ILE A 9 -7.49 8.03 17.15
N SER A 10 -7.27 8.64 18.33
CA SER A 10 -8.31 8.99 19.30
C SER A 10 -9.18 10.15 18.85
N ASP A 11 -8.68 10.96 17.92
CA ASP A 11 -9.43 12.04 17.32
C ASP A 11 -10.14 11.62 16.02
N ALA A 12 -10.08 10.32 15.67
CA ALA A 12 -10.71 9.78 14.47
C ALA A 12 -12.18 9.39 14.74
N HIS A 13 -13.06 9.94 13.91
CA HIS A 13 -14.46 9.52 13.74
C HIS A 13 -14.55 8.05 13.25
N GLU A 14 -15.78 7.57 13.06
CA GLU A 14 -16.10 6.30 12.41
C GLU A 14 -15.19 6.02 11.21
N PRO A 15 -14.74 4.77 11.02
CA PRO A 15 -13.88 4.41 9.90
C PRO A 15 -14.56 4.74 8.57
N ILE A 16 -13.79 5.31 7.63
CA ILE A 16 -14.28 5.57 6.26
C ILE A 16 -14.28 4.31 5.38
N GLY A 17 -13.71 3.22 5.91
CA GLY A 17 -13.75 1.89 5.32
C GLY A 17 -13.20 0.85 6.30
N GLU A 18 -13.75 -0.35 6.28
CA GLU A 18 -13.26 -1.48 7.06
C GLU A 18 -13.15 -2.72 6.18
N GLY A 19 -11.91 -3.17 5.97
CA GLY A 19 -11.62 -4.42 5.28
C GLY A 19 -11.36 -5.56 6.25
N ALA A 20 -11.03 -6.74 5.72
CA ALA A 20 -10.66 -7.90 6.53
C ALA A 20 -9.43 -7.60 7.41
N GLU A 21 -8.40 -6.96 6.83
CA GLU A 21 -7.10 -6.79 7.50
C GLU A 21 -6.95 -5.49 8.30
N LYS A 22 -7.63 -4.42 7.88
CA LYS A 22 -7.43 -3.07 8.44
C LYS A 22 -8.68 -2.20 8.40
N LYS A 23 -8.70 -1.19 9.27
CA LYS A 23 -9.67 -0.08 9.25
C LYS A 23 -8.99 1.16 8.70
N VAL A 24 -9.69 1.92 7.87
CA VAL A 24 -9.18 3.13 7.24
C VAL A 24 -9.89 4.35 7.81
N TYR A 25 -9.10 5.38 8.15
CA TYR A 25 -9.57 6.63 8.72
C TYR A 25 -9.02 7.81 7.91
N GLN A 26 -9.83 8.86 7.80
CA GLN A 26 -9.35 10.15 7.33
C GLN A 26 -8.51 10.81 8.43
N SER A 27 -7.30 11.30 8.11
CA SER A 27 -6.53 12.06 9.10
C SER A 27 -7.17 13.43 9.35
N ARG A 28 -7.40 13.76 10.64
CA ARG A 28 -8.02 15.02 11.08
C ARG A 28 -7.14 16.24 10.82
N HIS A 29 -5.84 16.11 11.08
CA HIS A 29 -4.88 17.21 10.96
C HIS A 29 -4.30 17.34 9.54
N HIS A 30 -4.45 16.28 8.74
CA HIS A 30 -3.91 16.16 7.40
C HIS A 30 -4.98 15.58 6.47
N PRO A 31 -5.98 16.37 6.04
CA PRO A 31 -7.09 15.88 5.19
C PRO A 31 -6.62 15.27 3.85
N GLU A 32 -5.38 15.54 3.46
CA GLU A 32 -4.68 14.94 2.33
C GLU A 32 -4.12 13.53 2.61
N ARG A 33 -4.36 12.96 3.80
CA ARG A 33 -3.81 11.64 4.21
C ARG A 33 -4.87 10.72 4.78
N VAL A 34 -4.67 9.42 4.57
CA VAL A 34 -5.47 8.37 5.20
C VAL A 34 -4.60 7.49 6.08
N LEU A 35 -5.18 7.02 7.18
CA LEU A 35 -4.57 6.11 8.14
C LEU A 35 -5.21 4.73 7.97
N GLY A 36 -4.44 3.72 7.61
CA GLY A 36 -4.83 2.31 7.71
C GLY A 36 -4.32 1.71 9.02
N ALA A 37 -5.20 1.33 9.94
CA ALA A 37 -4.86 0.65 11.18
C ALA A 37 -5.13 -0.85 11.04
N TYR A 38 -4.09 -1.67 11.12
CA TYR A 38 -4.16 -3.13 10.96
C TYR A 38 -4.76 -3.77 12.21
N LYS A 39 -5.57 -4.81 11.99
CA LYS A 39 -6.22 -5.58 13.07
C LYS A 39 -5.24 -6.53 13.77
N HIS A 40 -4.18 -6.94 13.08
CA HIS A 40 -3.15 -7.83 13.60
C HIS A 40 -1.86 -7.07 13.91
N PRO A 41 -1.17 -7.37 15.01
CA PRO A 41 0.11 -6.75 15.31
C PRO A 41 1.23 -7.28 14.40
N GLU A 42 2.15 -6.39 14.01
CA GLU A 42 3.40 -6.71 13.31
C GLU A 42 4.59 -6.23 14.14
N SER A 43 5.77 -6.85 13.92
CA SER A 43 7.00 -6.40 14.58
C SER A 43 7.39 -4.99 14.11
N PRO A 44 8.11 -4.20 14.92
CA PRO A 44 8.64 -2.91 14.48
C PRO A 44 9.52 -3.00 13.23
N GLY A 45 10.22 -4.11 13.01
CA GLY A 45 11.05 -4.31 11.83
C GLY A 45 10.23 -4.57 10.57
N LEU A 46 9.21 -5.43 10.62
CA LEU A 46 8.28 -5.69 9.52
C LEU A 46 7.56 -4.42 9.04
N VAL A 47 7.02 -3.66 10.00
CA VAL A 47 6.35 -2.38 9.74
C VAL A 47 7.29 -1.36 9.07
N LYS A 48 8.55 -1.28 9.50
CA LYS A 48 9.54 -0.39 8.89
C LYS A 48 10.00 -0.90 7.52
N ALA A 49 10.09 -2.21 7.33
CA ALA A 49 10.44 -2.80 6.04
C ALA A 49 9.38 -2.48 4.99
N ARG A 50 8.09 -2.60 5.35
CA ARG A 50 6.93 -2.16 4.58
C ARG A 50 7.00 -0.68 4.18
N TYR A 51 7.41 0.19 5.10
CA TYR A 51 7.67 1.60 4.80
C TYR A 51 8.75 1.78 3.73
N TYR A 52 9.91 1.16 3.90
CA TYR A 52 11.01 1.33 2.95
C TYR A 52 10.71 0.74 1.57
N LEU A 53 10.08 -0.43 1.51
CA LEU A 53 9.69 -1.03 0.23
C LEU A 53 8.70 -0.14 -0.52
N THR A 54 7.65 0.33 0.16
CA THR A 54 6.65 1.23 -0.44
C THR A 54 7.29 2.55 -0.90
N LYS A 55 8.25 3.11 -0.13
CA LYS A 55 9.01 4.30 -0.56
C LYS A 55 9.85 4.07 -1.80
N ILE A 56 10.50 2.92 -1.94
CA ILE A 56 11.27 2.57 -3.14
C ILE A 56 10.34 2.49 -4.34
N LEU A 57 9.20 1.81 -4.20
CA LEU A 57 8.23 1.64 -5.27
C LEU A 57 7.58 2.96 -5.69
N HIS A 58 7.27 3.85 -4.74
CA HIS A 58 6.82 5.20 -5.05
C HIS A 58 7.87 6.01 -5.83
N ILE A 59 9.17 5.86 -5.53
CA ILE A 59 10.22 6.52 -6.32
C ILE A 59 10.32 5.94 -7.74
N LEU A 60 10.18 4.61 -7.89
CA LEU A 60 10.28 3.94 -9.19
C LEU A 60 9.04 4.17 -10.07
N LEU A 61 7.86 4.24 -9.46
CA LEU A 61 6.54 4.29 -10.11
C LEU A 61 5.65 5.37 -9.45
N PRO A 62 6.07 6.66 -9.44
CA PRO A 62 5.40 7.72 -8.67
C PRO A 62 3.98 8.02 -9.14
N GLU A 63 3.69 7.76 -10.41
CA GLU A 63 2.36 7.96 -10.99
C GLU A 63 1.37 6.86 -10.59
N ASN A 64 1.84 5.70 -10.14
CA ASN A 64 0.99 4.55 -9.86
C ASN A 64 0.95 4.16 -8.39
N ILE A 65 2.05 4.34 -7.67
CA ILE A 65 2.18 3.93 -6.28
C ILE A 65 2.04 5.14 -5.37
N VAL A 66 1.11 5.06 -4.43
CA VAL A 66 0.81 6.15 -3.49
C VAL A 66 1.93 6.29 -2.45
N ASP A 67 2.29 7.53 -2.09
CA ASP A 67 3.35 7.74 -1.11
C ASP A 67 2.91 7.34 0.31
N ILE A 68 3.85 6.74 1.06
CA ILE A 68 3.68 6.41 2.47
C ILE A 68 4.38 7.45 3.34
N HIS A 69 3.64 8.15 4.20
CA HIS A 69 4.24 9.14 5.10
C HIS A 69 4.78 8.49 6.38
N LEU A 70 4.18 7.38 6.81
CA LEU A 70 4.52 6.71 8.06
C LEU A 70 4.10 5.24 8.06
N SER A 71 4.87 4.42 8.78
CA SER A 71 4.47 3.10 9.27
C SER A 71 4.85 2.98 10.76
N SER A 72 3.95 2.47 11.61
CA SER A 72 4.14 2.28 13.06
C SER A 72 3.64 0.91 13.48
N SER A 73 4.28 0.29 14.48
CA SER A 73 3.86 -0.99 15.08
C SER A 73 3.06 -0.80 16.37
N GLN A 74 3.04 0.43 16.91
CA GLN A 74 2.32 0.78 18.15
C GLN A 74 1.66 2.15 17.99
N PRO A 75 0.41 2.21 17.51
CA PRO A 75 -0.40 1.10 17.01
C PRO A 75 0.10 0.59 15.65
N ASN A 76 -0.27 -0.63 15.25
CA ASN A 76 0.08 -1.16 13.92
C ASN A 76 -0.69 -0.40 12.85
N ALA A 77 -0.04 0.53 12.16
CA ALA A 77 -0.71 1.43 11.24
C ALA A 77 0.22 2.03 10.18
N VAL A 78 -0.38 2.37 9.04
CA VAL A 78 0.26 3.06 7.92
C VAL A 78 -0.48 4.37 7.64
N VAL A 79 0.27 5.46 7.45
CA VAL A 79 -0.27 6.72 6.94
C VAL A 79 0.19 6.88 5.51
N ARG A 80 -0.75 6.97 4.57
CA ARG A 80 -0.48 7.18 3.14
C ARG A 80 -1.18 8.44 2.65
N GLU A 81 -0.73 8.93 1.50
CA GLU A 81 -1.42 9.99 0.77
C GLU A 81 -2.86 9.55 0.43
N LYS A 82 -3.80 10.51 0.49
CA LYS A 82 -5.18 10.30 0.07
C LYS A 82 -5.28 10.53 -1.43
N VAL A 83 -5.74 9.52 -2.15
CA VAL A 83 -6.04 9.66 -3.57
C VAL A 83 -7.45 10.20 -3.77
N LYS A 84 -7.57 11.20 -4.65
CA LYS A 84 -8.87 11.70 -5.11
C LYS A 84 -9.29 10.87 -6.33
N LEU A 85 -10.25 9.98 -6.11
CA LEU A 85 -10.80 9.12 -7.13
C LEU A 85 -11.67 9.91 -8.12
N ASP A 86 -11.80 9.41 -9.33
CA ASP A 86 -12.82 9.89 -10.27
C ASP A 86 -14.24 9.45 -9.87
N ASP A 87 -15.24 9.84 -10.65
CA ASP A 87 -16.65 9.58 -10.33
C ASP A 87 -16.99 8.07 -10.32
N LEU A 88 -16.44 7.30 -11.27
CA LEU A 88 -16.66 5.85 -11.37
C LEU A 88 -16.15 5.13 -10.12
N TYR A 89 -14.90 5.38 -9.74
CA TYR A 89 -14.30 4.72 -8.59
C TYR A 89 -14.77 5.28 -7.25
N THR A 90 -15.18 6.54 -7.22
CA THR A 90 -15.90 7.11 -6.06
C THR A 90 -17.21 6.37 -5.83
N GLU A 91 -17.93 5.99 -6.89
CA GLU A 91 -19.17 5.23 -6.78
C GLU A 91 -18.93 3.78 -6.37
N LEU A 92 -17.95 3.10 -6.97
CA LEU A 92 -17.53 1.75 -6.56
C LEU A 92 -17.18 1.70 -5.07
N GLN A 93 -16.33 2.63 -4.61
CA GLN A 93 -15.89 2.65 -3.21
C GLN A 93 -17.07 2.87 -2.26
N LYS A 94 -18.06 3.70 -2.62
CA LYS A 94 -19.27 3.90 -1.81
C LYS A 94 -20.07 2.61 -1.63
N ILE A 95 -20.06 1.70 -2.60
CA ILE A 95 -20.75 0.40 -2.48
C ILE A 95 -19.91 -0.57 -1.64
N TYR A 96 -18.60 -0.69 -1.92
CA TYR A 96 -17.73 -1.63 -1.21
C TYR A 96 -17.67 -1.40 0.30
N VAL A 97 -17.79 -0.16 0.77
CA VAL A 97 -17.72 0.16 2.21
C VAL A 97 -19.05 -0.04 2.95
N LYS A 98 -20.14 -0.40 2.26
CA LYS A 98 -21.42 -0.68 2.92
C LYS A 98 -21.34 -1.98 3.72
N ALA A 99 -21.89 -1.96 4.92
CA ALA A 99 -21.96 -3.15 5.78
C ALA A 99 -22.89 -4.23 5.22
N GLU A 100 -23.96 -3.83 4.53
CA GLU A 100 -24.94 -4.71 3.90
C GLU A 100 -25.24 -4.20 2.50
N TRP A 101 -25.33 -5.11 1.53
CA TRP A 101 -25.66 -4.81 0.14
C TRP A 101 -27.09 -5.21 -0.17
N SER A 102 -27.83 -4.32 -0.81
CA SER A 102 -29.12 -4.65 -1.42
C SER A 102 -28.94 -5.30 -2.80
N ASP A 103 -30.00 -5.92 -3.33
CA ASP A 103 -30.02 -6.42 -4.72
C ASP A 103 -29.76 -5.31 -5.76
N GLU A 104 -30.10 -4.05 -5.42
CA GLU A 104 -29.78 -2.89 -6.25
C GLU A 104 -28.29 -2.55 -6.20
N ASP A 105 -27.68 -2.60 -5.02
CA ASP A 105 -26.24 -2.41 -4.85
C ASP A 105 -25.44 -3.46 -5.61
N GLU A 106 -25.85 -4.73 -5.56
CA GLU A 106 -25.16 -5.80 -6.28
C GLU A 106 -25.26 -5.61 -7.81
N ARG A 107 -26.44 -5.21 -8.31
CA ARG A 107 -26.60 -4.89 -9.75
C ARG A 107 -25.76 -3.70 -10.16
N ARG A 108 -25.77 -2.62 -9.36
CA ARG A 108 -24.98 -1.43 -9.63
C ARG A 108 -23.49 -1.71 -9.57
N LEU A 109 -23.04 -2.50 -8.59
CA LEU A 109 -21.66 -2.94 -8.46
C LEU A 109 -21.21 -3.69 -9.72
N ARG A 110 -21.98 -4.68 -10.18
CA ARG A 110 -21.66 -5.44 -11.40
C ARG A 110 -21.56 -4.53 -12.64
N GLU A 111 -22.40 -3.51 -12.74
CA GLU A 111 -22.35 -2.54 -13.83
C GLU A 111 -21.08 -1.68 -13.77
N LEU A 112 -20.77 -1.14 -12.58
CA LEU A 112 -19.59 -0.30 -12.37
C LEU A 112 -18.28 -1.11 -12.53
N GLU A 113 -18.23 -2.34 -12.02
CA GLU A 113 -17.08 -3.24 -12.20
C GLU A 113 -16.86 -3.57 -13.68
N LYS A 114 -17.94 -3.72 -14.46
CA LYS A 114 -17.83 -3.90 -15.90
C LYS A 114 -17.21 -2.67 -16.57
N GLN A 115 -17.68 -1.47 -16.24
CA GLN A 115 -17.12 -0.22 -16.76
C GLN A 115 -15.65 -0.03 -16.35
N ALA A 116 -15.31 -0.37 -15.11
CA ALA A 116 -13.94 -0.32 -14.60
C ALA A 116 -13.03 -1.28 -15.38
N ARG A 117 -13.44 -2.55 -15.54
CA ARG A 117 -12.66 -3.55 -16.31
C ARG A 117 -12.43 -3.13 -17.77
N GLU A 118 -13.44 -2.54 -18.42
CA GLU A 118 -13.33 -2.04 -19.79
C GLU A 118 -12.30 -0.90 -19.92
N ARG A 119 -12.09 -0.12 -18.85
CA ARG A 119 -11.08 0.96 -18.78
C ARG A 119 -9.71 0.49 -18.26
N GLN A 120 -9.68 -0.51 -17.39
CA GLN A 120 -8.48 -0.95 -16.66
C GLN A 120 -7.53 -1.84 -17.46
N TYR A 121 -8.02 -2.53 -18.49
CA TYR A 121 -7.37 -3.75 -18.97
C TYR A 121 -5.89 -3.62 -19.34
N TYR A 122 -5.48 -2.51 -19.97
CA TYR A 122 -4.08 -2.33 -20.39
C TYR A 122 -3.20 -1.73 -19.28
N ASP A 123 -3.65 -0.65 -18.64
CA ASP A 123 -2.84 0.06 -17.64
C ASP A 123 -2.58 -0.78 -16.38
N GLU A 124 -3.58 -1.57 -15.95
CA GLU A 124 -3.44 -2.45 -14.80
C GLU A 124 -2.47 -3.59 -15.11
N HIS A 125 -2.60 -4.20 -16.29
CA HIS A 125 -1.68 -5.24 -16.74
C HIS A 125 -0.23 -4.76 -16.78
N ASP A 126 0.02 -3.56 -17.32
CA ASP A 126 1.37 -2.98 -17.38
C ASP A 126 1.93 -2.68 -15.98
N LEU A 127 1.11 -2.15 -15.07
CA LEU A 127 1.53 -1.91 -13.69
C LEU A 127 1.86 -3.23 -12.97
N ILE A 128 0.98 -4.23 -13.06
CA ILE A 128 1.18 -5.57 -12.48
C ILE A 128 2.46 -6.19 -13.05
N GLN A 129 2.66 -6.15 -14.38
CA GLN A 129 3.85 -6.69 -15.02
C GLN A 129 5.12 -5.96 -14.55
N ASN A 130 5.08 -4.64 -14.39
CA ASN A 130 6.19 -3.87 -13.84
C ASN A 130 6.53 -4.28 -12.41
N LEU A 131 5.52 -4.47 -11.56
CA LEU A 131 5.70 -4.93 -10.18
C LEU A 131 6.23 -6.37 -10.12
N HIS A 132 5.73 -7.27 -10.97
CA HIS A 132 6.25 -8.63 -11.11
C HIS A 132 7.69 -8.69 -11.62
N ASN A 133 8.07 -7.81 -12.53
CA ASN A 133 9.46 -7.70 -12.99
C ASN A 133 10.41 -7.27 -11.86
N LEU A 134 9.90 -6.57 -10.85
CA LEU A 134 10.61 -6.22 -9.62
C LEU A 134 10.53 -7.33 -8.54
N GLY A 135 9.84 -8.43 -8.84
CA GLY A 135 9.56 -9.54 -7.92
C GLY A 135 8.60 -9.19 -6.79
N ILE A 136 7.83 -8.11 -6.92
CA ILE A 136 6.92 -7.62 -5.89
C ILE A 136 5.69 -8.53 -5.82
N ALA A 137 5.37 -9.00 -4.62
CA ALA A 137 4.11 -9.69 -4.36
C ALA A 137 3.02 -8.65 -4.05
N ILE A 138 1.94 -8.67 -4.83
CA ILE A 138 0.78 -7.79 -4.68
C ILE A 138 -0.50 -8.59 -4.55
N ASP A 139 -1.56 -7.91 -4.14
CA ASP A 139 -2.92 -8.40 -4.26
C ASP A 139 -3.56 -7.79 -5.52
N GLU A 140 -3.80 -8.65 -6.52
CA GLU A 140 -4.37 -8.28 -7.82
C GLU A 140 -5.90 -8.10 -7.77
N GLY A 141 -6.49 -8.05 -6.57
CA GLY A 141 -7.89 -7.64 -6.39
C GLY A 141 -8.17 -6.29 -7.06
N THR A 142 -9.20 -6.23 -7.90
CA THR A 142 -9.56 -5.03 -8.67
C THR A 142 -9.92 -3.83 -7.79
N ASP A 143 -10.29 -4.07 -6.53
CA ASP A 143 -10.58 -3.08 -5.50
C ASP A 143 -9.31 -2.39 -4.95
N ASN A 144 -8.13 -2.94 -5.23
CA ASN A 144 -6.84 -2.31 -4.89
C ASN A 144 -6.39 -1.28 -5.94
N PHE A 145 -7.09 -1.19 -7.07
CA PHE A 145 -6.78 -0.31 -8.19
C PHE A 145 -7.91 0.69 -8.45
N ALA A 146 -7.57 1.95 -8.68
CA ALA A 146 -8.54 2.91 -9.22
C ALA A 146 -7.85 4.07 -9.93
N TYR A 147 -8.62 4.75 -10.79
CA TYR A 147 -8.15 5.96 -11.45
C TYR A 147 -8.40 7.19 -10.57
N ASP A 148 -7.40 8.06 -10.54
CA ASP A 148 -7.55 9.40 -9.97
C ASP A 148 -8.24 10.36 -10.94
N THR A 149 -8.50 11.59 -10.48
CA THR A 149 -9.13 12.64 -11.32
C THR A 149 -8.28 13.11 -12.51
N ALA A 150 -7.01 12.68 -12.61
CA ALA A 150 -6.10 12.97 -13.72
C ALA A 150 -5.97 11.78 -14.68
N ASP A 151 -6.86 10.80 -14.58
CA ASP A 151 -6.87 9.57 -15.39
C ASP A 151 -5.56 8.78 -15.24
N LYS A 152 -5.02 8.72 -14.01
CA LYS A 152 -3.88 7.87 -13.65
C LYS A 152 -4.33 6.72 -12.76
N LEU A 153 -4.01 5.49 -13.20
CA LEU A 153 -4.20 4.30 -12.38
C LEU A 153 -3.32 4.35 -11.14
N LYS A 154 -3.93 4.20 -9.97
CA LYS A 154 -3.27 4.10 -8.67
C LYS A 154 -3.49 2.72 -8.07
N TYR A 155 -2.45 2.18 -7.43
CA TYR A 155 -2.53 1.05 -6.52
C TYR A 155 -2.48 1.56 -5.08
N PHE A 156 -3.48 1.23 -4.28
CA PHE A 156 -3.63 1.82 -2.95
C PHE A 156 -2.90 1.05 -1.87
N GLU A 157 -2.82 -0.25 -2.00
CA GLU A 157 -2.25 -1.10 -0.95
C GLU A 157 -0.76 -0.86 -0.79
N ASP A 158 -0.30 -1.14 0.42
CA ASP A 158 1.09 -1.02 0.79
C ASP A 158 1.80 -2.36 0.63
N PHE A 159 3.14 -2.33 0.60
CA PHE A 159 3.92 -3.47 0.16
C PHE A 159 4.62 -4.12 1.36
N PRO A 160 4.12 -5.27 1.87
CA PRO A 160 4.86 -6.02 2.86
C PRO A 160 6.18 -6.48 2.25
N ALA A 161 7.30 -6.27 2.96
CA ALA A 161 8.60 -6.74 2.48
C ALA A 161 8.82 -8.24 2.72
N LEU A 162 8.20 -8.76 3.78
CA LEU A 162 8.31 -10.14 4.24
C LEU A 162 6.90 -10.66 4.54
N LYS A 163 6.67 -11.95 4.25
CA LYS A 163 5.53 -12.73 4.75
C LYS A 163 6.07 -13.90 5.57
N ILE A 164 5.45 -14.17 6.72
CA ILE A 164 5.79 -15.31 7.57
C ILE A 164 4.76 -16.40 7.27
N GLU A 165 5.20 -17.51 6.68
CA GLU A 165 4.35 -18.64 6.33
C GLU A 165 4.89 -19.90 7.02
N LYS A 166 4.14 -20.46 7.99
CA LYS A 166 4.45 -21.76 8.65
C LYS A 166 5.95 -21.94 8.98
N ASP A 167 6.53 -20.95 9.65
CA ASP A 167 7.93 -20.90 10.10
C ASP A 167 8.98 -20.55 9.03
N ALA A 168 8.57 -20.20 7.81
CA ALA A 168 9.44 -19.67 6.78
C ALA A 168 9.20 -18.17 6.54
N VAL A 169 10.30 -17.43 6.40
CA VAL A 169 10.28 -16.03 5.94
C VAL A 169 10.34 -16.02 4.41
N LYS A 170 9.29 -15.51 3.78
CA LYS A 170 9.25 -15.28 2.34
C LYS A 170 9.46 -13.80 2.06
N ARG A 171 10.49 -13.48 1.29
CA ARG A 171 10.67 -12.12 0.74
C ARG A 171 9.61 -11.85 -0.32
N CYS A 172 9.02 -10.67 -0.26
CA CYS A 172 7.97 -10.22 -1.18
C CYS A 172 8.49 -9.24 -2.24
N PHE A 173 9.79 -9.33 -2.56
CA PHE A 173 10.46 -8.56 -3.61
C PHE A 173 11.72 -9.30 -4.09
N ASN A 174 12.24 -8.92 -5.26
CA ASN A 174 13.55 -9.38 -5.74
C ASN A 174 14.60 -8.28 -5.59
N GLU A 175 15.60 -8.51 -4.73
CA GLU A 175 16.66 -7.53 -4.43
C GLU A 175 17.45 -7.12 -5.67
N THR A 176 17.85 -8.08 -6.51
CA THR A 176 18.62 -7.79 -7.73
C THR A 176 17.81 -6.98 -8.73
N ALA A 177 16.51 -7.28 -8.87
CA ALA A 177 15.62 -6.53 -9.74
C ALA A 177 15.41 -5.10 -9.24
N LEU A 178 15.17 -4.91 -7.94
CA LEU A 178 15.08 -3.57 -7.34
C LEU A 178 16.38 -2.77 -7.51
N GLN A 179 17.52 -3.38 -7.23
CA GLN A 179 18.83 -2.75 -7.38
C GLN A 179 19.08 -2.31 -8.83
N SER A 180 18.71 -3.14 -9.80
CA SER A 180 18.79 -2.83 -11.23
C SER A 180 17.86 -1.68 -11.62
N ALA A 181 16.61 -1.68 -11.13
CA ALA A 181 15.64 -0.62 -11.39
C ALA A 181 16.08 0.72 -10.79
N ILE A 182 16.57 0.73 -9.56
CA ILE A 182 17.14 1.92 -8.91
C ILE A 182 18.34 2.45 -9.70
N GLY A 183 19.18 1.55 -10.22
CA GLY A 183 20.33 1.90 -11.08
C GLY A 183 19.94 2.68 -12.35
N LYS A 184 18.71 2.52 -12.85
CA LYS A 184 18.19 3.20 -14.04
C LYS A 184 17.59 4.58 -13.75
N ILE A 185 17.40 4.97 -12.49
CA ILE A 185 16.91 6.31 -12.12
C ILE A 185 17.93 7.35 -12.60
N THR A 186 17.47 8.34 -13.35
CA THR A 186 18.33 9.40 -13.92
C THR A 186 18.54 10.57 -12.96
N ASP A 187 17.59 10.84 -12.07
CA ASP A 187 17.72 11.85 -11.02
C ASP A 187 18.58 11.33 -9.87
N ASP A 188 19.78 11.89 -9.71
CA ASP A 188 20.77 11.43 -8.72
C ASP A 188 20.22 11.47 -7.29
N LYS A 189 19.46 12.50 -6.94
CA LYS A 189 18.88 12.64 -5.59
C LYS A 189 17.87 11.53 -5.30
N SER A 190 17.00 11.21 -6.26
CA SER A 190 16.02 10.13 -6.13
C SER A 190 16.70 8.77 -6.12
N LYS A 191 17.74 8.58 -6.94
CA LYS A 191 18.57 7.36 -6.96
C LYS A 191 19.25 7.14 -5.60
N GLU A 192 19.93 8.14 -5.07
CA GLU A 192 20.58 8.09 -3.75
C GLU A 192 19.57 7.78 -2.64
N LYS A 193 18.40 8.43 -2.68
CA LYS A 193 17.33 8.21 -1.71
C LYS A 193 16.79 6.78 -1.79
N ALA A 194 16.51 6.27 -2.97
CA ALA A 194 16.05 4.90 -3.17
C ALA A 194 17.10 3.87 -2.73
N GLN A 195 18.38 4.11 -3.05
CA GLN A 195 19.47 3.25 -2.59
C GLN A 195 19.59 3.24 -1.06
N SER A 196 19.45 4.41 -0.42
CA SER A 196 19.45 4.51 1.04
C SER A 196 18.30 3.70 1.66
N TYR A 197 17.10 3.75 1.07
CA TYR A 197 15.97 2.94 1.51
C TYR A 197 16.21 1.44 1.29
N LEU A 198 16.77 1.04 0.14
CA LEU A 198 17.09 -0.38 -0.12
C LEU A 198 18.10 -0.91 0.90
N ASN A 199 19.16 -0.16 1.20
CA ASN A 199 20.15 -0.58 2.20
C ASN A 199 19.52 -0.77 3.60
N ARG A 200 18.62 0.14 4.00
CA ARG A 200 17.90 0.03 5.28
C ARG A 200 16.92 -1.14 5.28
N LEU A 201 16.23 -1.38 4.17
CA LEU A 201 15.35 -2.52 3.97
C LEU A 201 16.12 -3.83 4.13
N MET A 202 17.24 -3.99 3.44
CA MET A 202 18.07 -5.20 3.51
C MET A 202 18.63 -5.44 4.91
N HIS A 203 19.02 -4.39 5.62
CA HIS A 203 19.46 -4.51 7.02
C HIS A 203 18.34 -5.04 7.92
N LEU A 204 17.11 -4.50 7.80
CA LEU A 204 15.97 -4.98 8.59
C LEU A 204 15.62 -6.43 8.30
N ILE A 205 15.67 -6.83 7.03
CA ILE A 205 15.39 -8.20 6.62
C ILE A 205 16.39 -9.18 7.22
N ALA A 206 17.69 -8.85 7.19
CA ALA A 206 18.72 -9.69 7.79
C ALA A 206 18.51 -9.87 9.30
N VAL A 207 18.04 -8.83 10.00
CA VAL A 207 17.73 -8.90 11.43
C VAL A 207 16.51 -9.81 11.67
N GLU A 208 15.41 -9.61 10.95
CA GLU A 208 14.18 -10.41 11.11
C GLU A 208 14.40 -11.89 10.74
N GLU A 209 15.13 -12.16 9.65
CA GLU A 209 15.51 -13.53 9.26
C GLU A 209 16.37 -14.21 10.34
N ALA A 210 17.29 -13.49 10.98
CA ALA A 210 18.10 -14.02 12.07
C ALA A 210 17.29 -14.30 13.33
N GLU A 211 16.33 -13.45 13.69
CA GLU A 211 15.46 -13.64 14.84
C GLU A 211 14.50 -14.82 14.67
N ILE A 212 14.02 -15.05 13.45
CA ILE A 212 13.09 -16.15 13.15
C ILE A 212 13.83 -17.50 13.13
N ASN A 213 15.03 -17.56 12.57
CA ASN A 213 15.85 -18.79 12.56
C ASN A 213 16.36 -19.22 13.96
N GLN A 214 16.21 -18.37 14.99
CA GLN A 214 16.59 -18.67 16.37
C GLN A 214 15.42 -19.17 17.24
N LYS A 215 14.19 -19.18 16.71
CA LYS A 215 12.99 -19.67 17.39
C LYS A 215 12.69 -21.11 17.00
#